data_AF-A0A646HL88-F1
#
_entry.id   AF-A0A646HL88-F1
#
_cell.length_a   1.000
_cell.length_b   1.000
_cell.length_c   1.000
_cell.angle_alpha   90.00
_cell.angle_beta   90.00
_cell.angle_gamma   90.00
#
_symmetry.space_group_name_H-M   'P 1'
#
loop_
_entity.id
_entity.type
_entity.pdbx_description
1 polymer ?
#
loop_
_entity_poly.entity_id
_entity_poly.type
_entity_poly.pdbx_seq_one_letter_code
_entity_poly.pdbx_strand_id
1 'polypeptide(L)'
;MKIKFILLLFLLLVTFSAIANYNLPKEKLKKVKLQLNNKTFELCVPKGYMLSINYTTEEIEYLFRYQDSSCIYLSGFFYCKNERNISLLGDSIYNLRFQNSKLIKEINELLTKNKIPIKPDTIKLKGIKENQLMWKDILLKDISVGYYNVSKINVALFDRSISSLKQKMK
;
A
#
# COMPACT_ATOMS: atom_id res chain seq x y z
N MET A 1 46.37 -26.61 5.84
CA MET A 1 45.12 -26.27 5.10
C MET A 1 43.89 -25.99 5.98
N LYS A 2 43.79 -26.48 7.23
CA LYS A 2 42.57 -26.32 8.05
C LYS A 2 42.34 -24.90 8.64
N ILE A 3 43.41 -24.15 8.92
CA ILE A 3 43.30 -22.83 9.58
C ILE A 3 42.74 -21.74 8.64
N LYS A 4 43.07 -21.80 7.33
CA LYS A 4 42.56 -20.84 6.34
C LYS A 4 41.04 -20.97 6.10
N PHE A 5 40.49 -22.18 6.26
CA PHE A 5 39.06 -22.43 6.08
C PHE A 5 38.22 -21.91 7.26
N ILE A 6 38.75 -21.99 8.48
CA ILE A 6 38.09 -21.47 9.69
C ILE A 6 38.05 -19.93 9.67
N LEU A 7 39.13 -19.29 9.21
CA LEU A 7 39.17 -17.82 9.08
C LEU A 7 38.18 -17.30 8.03
N LEU A 8 38.02 -18.04 6.91
CA LEU A 8 37.06 -17.71 5.86
C LEU A 8 35.60 -17.88 6.34
N LEU A 9 35.33 -18.89 7.19
CA LEU A 9 34.01 -19.10 7.80
C LEU A 9 33.67 -17.99 8.82
N PHE A 10 34.67 -17.50 9.57
CA PHE A 10 34.49 -16.40 10.53
C PHE A 10 34.21 -15.07 9.80
N LEU A 11 34.88 -14.80 8.68
CA LEU A 11 34.60 -13.64 7.82
C LEU A 11 33.21 -13.67 7.17
N LEU A 12 32.67 -14.87 6.89
CA LEU A 12 31.29 -15.06 6.40
C LEU A 12 30.22 -14.90 7.49
N LEU A 13 30.55 -15.18 8.75
CA LEU A 13 29.62 -15.01 9.89
C LEU A 13 29.48 -13.55 10.33
N VAL A 14 30.53 -12.73 10.15
CA VAL A 14 30.51 -11.30 10.51
C VAL A 14 29.71 -10.44 9.52
N THR A 15 29.39 -10.94 8.32
CA THR A 15 28.55 -10.22 7.34
C THR A 15 27.04 -10.46 7.51
N PHE A 16 26.62 -11.39 8.37
CA PHE A 16 25.20 -11.73 8.57
C PHE A 16 24.58 -11.21 9.88
N SER A 17 25.35 -10.57 10.77
CA SER A 17 24.84 -10.02 12.04
C SER A 17 24.55 -8.52 12.01
N ALA A 18 24.37 -7.94 10.82
CA ALA A 18 23.79 -6.60 10.67
C ALA A 18 22.33 -6.71 10.22
N ILE A 19 21.48 -7.35 11.04
CA ILE A 19 20.07 -6.98 11.08
C ILE A 19 20.04 -5.61 11.73
N ALA A 20 20.35 -4.59 10.94
CA ALA A 20 20.17 -3.22 11.34
C ALA A 20 18.68 -3.06 11.67
N ASN A 21 18.39 -2.93 12.96
CA ASN A 21 17.24 -2.18 13.41
C ASN A 21 17.43 -0.76 12.87
N TYR A 22 17.02 -0.55 11.62
CA TYR A 22 16.96 0.78 11.04
C TYR A 22 15.85 1.52 11.78
N ASN A 23 16.21 2.13 12.90
CA ASN A 23 15.52 3.31 13.38
C ASN A 23 15.68 4.38 12.30
N LEU A 24 14.87 4.28 11.24
CA LEU A 24 14.88 5.24 10.15
C LEU A 24 14.53 6.60 10.78
N PRO A 25 15.40 7.62 10.62
CA PRO A 25 15.21 8.92 11.23
C PRO A 25 13.82 9.49 10.90
N LYS A 26 13.14 10.05 11.92
CA LYS A 26 11.88 10.80 11.75
C LYS A 26 11.97 11.88 10.64
N GLU A 27 13.18 12.38 10.38
CA GLU A 27 13.49 13.41 9.39
C GLU A 27 13.17 13.05 7.94
N LYS A 28 12.94 11.77 7.61
CA LYS A 28 12.65 11.34 6.23
C LYS A 28 11.21 11.57 5.78
N LEU A 29 10.26 11.83 6.68
CA LEU A 29 8.84 12.01 6.34
C LEU A 29 8.43 13.48 6.36
N LYS A 30 7.57 13.87 5.41
CA LYS A 30 6.88 15.16 5.34
C LYS A 30 5.39 14.92 5.48
N LYS A 31 4.72 15.65 6.37
CA LYS A 31 3.26 15.61 6.47
C LYS A 31 2.64 16.41 5.33
N VAL A 32 1.62 15.85 4.70
CA VAL A 32 0.79 16.48 3.67
C VAL A 32 -0.68 16.44 4.07
N LYS A 33 -1.44 17.44 3.64
CA LYS A 33 -2.90 17.50 3.77
C LYS A 33 -3.52 17.34 2.38
N LEU A 34 -4.50 16.46 2.26
CA LEU A 34 -5.12 16.05 1.00
C LEU A 34 -6.65 16.16 1.12
N GLN A 35 -7.33 16.47 0.04
CA GLN A 35 -8.79 16.53 -0.01
C GLN A 35 -9.31 15.43 -0.92
N LEU A 36 -10.14 14.55 -0.39
CA LEU A 36 -10.72 13.43 -1.13
C LEU A 36 -12.16 13.21 -0.66
N ASN A 37 -13.11 13.16 -1.59
CA ASN A 37 -14.54 12.96 -1.31
C ASN A 37 -15.08 13.90 -0.22
N ASN A 38 -14.80 15.21 -0.35
CA ASN A 38 -15.16 16.28 0.60
C ASN A 38 -14.63 16.09 2.04
N LYS A 39 -13.66 15.19 2.23
CA LYS A 39 -12.98 14.92 3.49
C LYS A 39 -11.52 15.30 3.41
N THR A 40 -10.99 15.76 4.54
CA THR A 40 -9.58 16.12 4.66
C THR A 40 -8.80 14.97 5.28
N PHE A 41 -7.68 14.62 4.66
CA PHE A 41 -6.76 13.58 5.12
C PHE A 41 -5.38 14.16 5.41
N GLU A 42 -4.71 13.65 6.44
CA GLU A 42 -3.28 13.83 6.68
C GLU A 42 -2.54 12.54 6.38
N LEU A 43 -1.39 12.67 5.71
CA LEU A 43 -0.48 11.56 5.42
C LEU A 43 0.96 12.02 5.61
N CYS A 44 1.81 11.20 6.21
CA CYS A 44 3.25 11.46 6.30
C CYS A 44 3.95 10.67 5.19
N VAL A 45 4.49 11.34 4.17
CA VAL A 45 5.14 10.73 3.00
C VAL A 45 6.65 10.93 3.01
N PRO A 46 7.47 9.97 2.53
CA PRO A 46 8.91 10.16 2.36
C PRO A 46 9.22 11.39 1.52
N LYS A 47 10.18 12.22 1.94
CA LYS A 47 10.66 13.40 1.20
C LYS A 47 11.26 13.00 -0.16
N GLY A 48 11.36 13.97 -1.09
CA GLY A 48 11.93 13.76 -2.43
C GLY A 48 10.93 13.22 -3.46
N TYR A 49 9.64 13.33 -3.18
CA TYR A 49 8.59 12.95 -4.14
C TYR A 49 8.30 14.09 -5.12
N MET A 50 7.87 13.71 -6.31
CA MET A 50 7.10 14.55 -7.23
C MET A 50 5.62 14.19 -7.07
N LEU A 51 4.76 15.18 -6.82
CA LEU A 51 3.32 14.96 -6.69
C LEU A 51 2.65 15.01 -8.06
N SER A 52 1.88 13.99 -8.40
CA SER A 52 0.93 14.02 -9.51
C SER A 52 -0.49 13.87 -8.96
N ILE A 53 -1.44 14.58 -9.55
CA ILE A 53 -2.86 14.50 -9.18
C ILE A 53 -3.62 14.15 -10.44
N ASN A 54 -4.30 13.00 -10.41
CA ASN A 54 -5.24 12.61 -11.45
C ASN A 54 -6.65 12.84 -10.92
N TYR A 55 -7.55 13.32 -11.77
CA TYR A 55 -8.93 13.54 -11.38
C TYR A 55 -9.87 13.22 -12.54
N THR A 56 -11.02 12.68 -12.20
CA THR A 56 -12.21 12.60 -13.04
C THR A 56 -13.30 13.47 -12.41
N THR A 57 -14.49 13.46 -13.00
CA THR A 57 -15.68 14.04 -12.38
C THR A 57 -16.05 13.39 -11.05
N GLU A 58 -15.66 12.13 -10.84
CA GLU A 58 -16.12 11.32 -9.69
C GLU A 58 -15.00 11.00 -8.69
N GLU A 59 -13.74 10.95 -9.12
CA GLU A 59 -12.65 10.52 -8.27
C GLU A 59 -11.38 11.36 -8.42
N ILE A 60 -10.59 11.38 -7.34
CA ILE A 60 -9.26 11.98 -7.30
C ILE A 60 -8.25 10.90 -6.87
N GLU A 61 -7.08 10.91 -7.49
CA GLU A 61 -5.91 10.12 -7.12
C GLU A 61 -4.72 11.06 -6.90
N TYR A 62 -4.11 10.97 -5.71
CA TYR A 62 -2.82 11.59 -5.40
C TYR A 62 -1.71 10.56 -5.52
N LEU A 63 -0.67 10.88 -6.29
CA LEU A 63 0.51 10.03 -6.49
C LEU A 63 1.79 10.76 -6.06
N PHE A 64 2.47 10.21 -5.05
CA PHE A 64 3.78 10.65 -4.59
C PHE A 64 4.84 9.77 -5.25
N ARG A 65 5.43 10.25 -6.35
CA ARG A 65 6.36 9.49 -7.20
C ARG A 65 7.80 9.76 -6.84
N TYR A 66 8.62 8.73 -6.82
CA TYR A 66 10.06 8.81 -6.56
C TYR A 66 10.88 8.46 -7.80
N GLN A 67 12.15 8.86 -7.82
CA GLN A 67 13.06 8.65 -8.94
C GLN A 67 13.29 7.17 -9.27
N ASP A 68 13.23 6.29 -8.26
CA ASP A 68 13.34 4.83 -8.41
C ASP A 68 12.05 4.16 -8.93
N SER A 69 11.10 4.96 -9.43
CA SER A 69 9.78 4.53 -9.91
C SER A 69 8.87 3.95 -8.83
N SER A 70 9.26 3.99 -7.55
CA SER A 70 8.34 3.70 -6.45
C SER A 70 7.33 4.84 -6.30
N CYS A 71 6.16 4.53 -5.75
CA CYS A 71 5.20 5.57 -5.38
C CYS A 71 4.32 5.19 -4.20
N ILE A 72 3.80 6.21 -3.52
CA ILE A 72 2.66 6.11 -2.61
C ILE A 72 1.46 6.72 -3.31
N TYR A 73 0.28 6.11 -3.14
CA TYR A 73 -0.97 6.65 -3.65
C TYR A 73 -2.03 6.79 -2.55
N LEU A 74 -2.90 7.78 -2.71
CA LEU A 74 -4.15 7.94 -1.98
C LEU A 74 -5.24 8.31 -2.98
N SER A 75 -6.31 7.54 -3.03
CA SER A 75 -7.33 7.68 -4.05
C SER A 75 -8.72 7.25 -3.58
N GLY A 76 -9.71 7.56 -4.42
CA GLY A 76 -11.06 6.99 -4.33
C GLY A 76 -11.07 5.46 -4.47
N PHE A 77 -12.27 4.91 -4.61
CA PHE A 77 -12.49 3.46 -4.59
C PHE A 77 -12.00 2.78 -5.87
N PHE A 78 -12.29 3.39 -7.02
CA PHE A 78 -11.99 2.82 -8.35
C PHE A 78 -10.54 3.04 -8.75
N TYR A 79 -9.95 4.19 -8.42
CA TYR A 79 -8.51 4.40 -8.60
C TYR A 79 -7.69 3.53 -7.65
N CYS A 80 -7.03 2.50 -8.20
CA CYS A 80 -6.10 1.66 -7.47
C CYS A 80 -4.86 1.39 -8.32
N LYS A 81 -3.71 1.95 -7.92
CA LYS A 81 -2.45 1.73 -8.65
C LYS A 81 -2.05 0.25 -8.75
N ASN A 82 -2.56 -0.57 -7.83
CA ASN A 82 -2.27 -1.99 -7.71
C ASN A 82 -3.33 -2.90 -8.35
N GLU A 83 -4.31 -2.38 -9.08
CA GLU A 83 -5.40 -3.18 -9.68
C GLU A 83 -4.89 -4.43 -10.43
N ARG A 84 -3.91 -4.26 -11.33
CA ARG A 84 -3.29 -5.39 -12.06
C ARG A 84 -2.62 -6.39 -11.13
N ASN A 85 -2.01 -5.96 -10.02
CA ASN A 85 -1.42 -6.90 -9.08
C ASN A 85 -2.50 -7.65 -8.27
N ILE A 86 -3.63 -7.01 -8.02
CA ILE A 86 -4.76 -7.58 -7.29
C ILE A 86 -5.50 -8.59 -8.16
N SER A 87 -5.66 -8.34 -9.47
CA SER A 87 -6.28 -9.31 -10.38
C SER A 87 -5.49 -10.62 -10.46
N LEU A 88 -4.16 -10.57 -10.32
CA LEU A 88 -3.30 -11.75 -10.25
C LEU A 88 -3.47 -12.57 -8.97
N LEU A 89 -4.17 -12.07 -7.94
CA LEU A 89 -4.52 -12.84 -6.75
C LEU A 89 -5.75 -13.75 -6.96
N GLY A 90 -6.43 -13.62 -8.11
CA GLY A 90 -7.60 -14.40 -8.48
C GLY A 90 -8.93 -13.65 -8.31
N ASP A 91 -9.92 -14.11 -9.06
CA ASP A 91 -11.21 -13.43 -9.24
C ASP A 91 -11.95 -13.18 -7.93
N SER A 92 -11.89 -14.11 -6.97
CA SER A 92 -12.58 -13.94 -5.69
C SER A 92 -12.05 -12.74 -4.89
N ILE A 93 -10.73 -12.52 -4.88
CA ILE A 93 -10.12 -11.38 -4.18
C ILE A 93 -10.38 -10.09 -4.94
N TYR A 94 -10.23 -10.13 -6.26
CA TYR A 94 -10.50 -8.99 -7.13
C TYR A 94 -11.95 -8.51 -6.98
N ASN A 95 -12.92 -9.40 -7.16
CA ASN A 95 -14.34 -9.08 -7.06
C ASN A 95 -14.73 -8.58 -5.68
N LEU A 96 -14.13 -9.11 -4.60
CA LEU A 96 -14.37 -8.62 -3.25
C LEU A 96 -13.81 -7.20 -3.05
N ARG A 97 -12.58 -6.92 -3.54
CA ARG A 97 -11.93 -5.60 -3.42
C ARG A 97 -12.66 -4.51 -4.20
N PHE A 98 -13.22 -4.84 -5.36
CA PHE A 98 -13.93 -3.91 -6.24
C PHE A 98 -15.45 -4.09 -6.19
N GLN A 99 -15.96 -4.73 -5.12
CA GLN A 99 -17.39 -4.94 -4.93
C GLN A 99 -18.14 -3.63 -4.69
N ASN A 100 -19.24 -3.42 -5.43
CA ASN A 100 -20.23 -2.39 -5.09
C ASN A 100 -21.07 -2.84 -3.88
N SER A 101 -20.62 -2.48 -2.68
CA SER A 101 -21.25 -2.95 -1.44
C SER A 101 -22.68 -2.44 -1.23
N LYS A 102 -23.07 -1.31 -1.87
CA LYS A 102 -24.45 -0.82 -1.81
C LYS A 102 -25.37 -1.76 -2.60
N LEU A 103 -25.00 -2.04 -3.85
CA LEU A 103 -25.76 -2.94 -4.71
C LEU A 103 -25.86 -4.36 -4.11
N ILE A 104 -24.77 -4.88 -3.55
CA ILE A 104 -24.78 -6.21 -2.93
C ILE A 104 -25.70 -6.26 -1.70
N LYS A 105 -25.83 -5.17 -0.94
CA LYS A 105 -26.79 -5.11 0.17
C LYS A 105 -28.23 -5.18 -0.34
N GLU A 106 -28.56 -4.39 -1.36
CA GLU A 106 -29.89 -4.41 -2.00
C GLU A 106 -30.23 -5.80 -2.57
N ILE A 107 -29.28 -6.46 -3.23
CA ILE A 107 -29.45 -7.84 -3.71
C ILE A 107 -29.68 -8.82 -2.54
N ASN A 108 -28.89 -8.70 -1.47
CA ASN A 108 -29.00 -9.58 -0.30
C ASN A 108 -30.31 -9.43 0.48
N GLU A 109 -31.01 -8.30 0.33
CA GLU A 109 -32.35 -8.10 0.88
C GLU A 109 -33.41 -8.90 0.08
N LEU A 110 -33.17 -9.09 -1.22
CA LEU A 110 -34.05 -9.88 -2.11
C LEU A 110 -33.78 -11.40 -2.02
N LEU A 111 -32.57 -11.79 -1.59
CA LEU A 111 -32.18 -13.20 -1.48
C LEU A 111 -32.64 -13.82 -0.14
N THR A 112 -33.47 -14.87 -0.24
CA THR A 112 -33.93 -15.64 0.93
C THR A 112 -32.91 -16.68 1.42
N LYS A 113 -31.99 -17.12 0.55
CA LYS A 113 -30.88 -18.05 0.83
C LYS A 113 -29.64 -17.63 0.03
N ASN A 114 -28.46 -18.14 0.42
CA ASN A 114 -27.19 -17.92 -0.29
C ASN A 114 -26.80 -16.45 -0.46
N LYS A 115 -26.80 -15.68 0.64
CA LYS A 115 -26.38 -14.27 0.62
C LYS A 115 -24.94 -14.13 0.13
N ILE A 116 -24.71 -13.11 -0.70
CA ILE A 116 -23.39 -12.77 -1.22
C ILE A 116 -22.57 -12.14 -0.09
N PRO A 117 -21.34 -12.59 0.17
CA PRO A 117 -20.47 -11.96 1.17
C PRO A 117 -20.25 -10.47 0.87
N ILE A 118 -20.41 -9.63 1.89
CA ILE A 118 -20.19 -8.19 1.77
C ILE A 118 -18.72 -7.89 2.05
N LYS A 119 -18.12 -7.05 1.21
CA LYS A 119 -16.79 -6.46 1.39
C LYS A 119 -16.65 -5.88 2.81
N PRO A 120 -15.61 -6.25 3.57
CA PRO A 120 -15.38 -5.66 4.89
C PRO A 120 -14.97 -4.18 4.78
N ASP A 121 -15.07 -3.44 5.89
CA ASP A 121 -14.66 -2.04 5.99
C ASP A 121 -13.17 -1.81 5.71
N THR A 122 -12.35 -2.85 5.85
CA THR A 122 -10.92 -2.79 5.56
C THR A 122 -10.46 -4.02 4.82
N ILE A 123 -9.78 -3.83 3.68
CA ILE A 123 -9.07 -4.87 2.95
C ILE A 123 -7.60 -4.48 2.90
N LYS A 124 -6.71 -5.42 3.22
CA LYS A 124 -5.25 -5.23 3.16
C LYS A 124 -4.67 -6.31 2.26
N LEU A 125 -4.13 -5.89 1.12
CA LEU A 125 -3.46 -6.77 0.16
C LEU A 125 -2.02 -6.34 0.02
N LYS A 126 -1.12 -7.30 -0.16
CA LYS A 126 0.30 -7.03 -0.42
C LYS A 126 0.88 -8.17 -1.21
N GLY A 127 1.97 -7.89 -1.91
CA GLY A 127 2.68 -8.92 -2.64
C GLY A 127 4.04 -8.46 -3.11
N ILE A 128 4.70 -9.37 -3.81
CA ILE A 128 5.98 -9.15 -4.48
C ILE A 128 5.73 -9.35 -5.96
N LYS A 129 6.20 -8.42 -6.79
CA LYS A 129 6.17 -8.55 -8.24
C LYS A 129 7.30 -9.48 -8.70
N GLU A 130 7.24 -9.92 -9.96
CA GLU A 130 8.30 -10.74 -10.58
C GLU A 130 9.70 -10.08 -10.45
N ASN A 131 9.76 -8.76 -10.61
CA ASN A 131 10.99 -7.97 -10.46
C ASN A 131 11.42 -7.71 -9.00
N GLN A 132 10.92 -8.48 -8.04
CA GLN A 132 11.23 -8.40 -6.61
C GLN A 132 10.82 -7.08 -5.92
N LEU A 133 10.08 -6.21 -6.61
CA LEU A 133 9.53 -5.00 -6.00
C LEU A 133 8.22 -5.31 -5.28
N MET A 134 8.06 -4.67 -4.12
CA MET A 134 6.95 -4.87 -3.20
C MET A 134 5.81 -3.92 -3.56
N TRP A 135 4.59 -4.38 -3.33
CA TRP A 135 3.39 -3.56 -3.43
C TRP A 135 2.45 -3.85 -2.27
N LYS A 136 1.62 -2.86 -1.94
CA LYS A 136 0.62 -2.96 -0.89
C LYS A 136 -0.56 -2.05 -1.18
N ASP A 137 -1.76 -2.57 -0.96
CA ASP A 137 -3.04 -1.88 -1.07
C ASP A 137 -3.78 -1.99 0.27
N ILE A 138 -4.30 -0.88 0.76
CA ILE A 138 -5.18 -0.82 1.92
C ILE A 138 -6.42 -0.05 1.49
N LEU A 139 -7.53 -0.76 1.33
CA LEU A 139 -8.84 -0.14 1.20
C LEU A 139 -9.42 0.11 2.59
N LEU A 140 -9.78 1.34 2.88
CA LEU A 140 -10.49 1.78 4.08
C LEU A 140 -11.84 2.36 3.64
N LYS A 141 -12.91 1.56 3.75
CA LYS A 141 -14.24 1.84 3.19
C LYS A 141 -14.17 2.07 1.67
N ASP A 142 -14.11 3.34 1.27
CA ASP A 142 -14.11 3.80 -0.13
C ASP A 142 -12.83 4.58 -0.50
N ILE A 143 -11.81 4.51 0.37
CA ILE A 143 -10.53 5.19 0.18
C ILE A 143 -9.43 4.14 0.04
N SER A 144 -8.68 4.24 -1.04
CA SER A 144 -7.55 3.36 -1.32
C SER A 144 -6.24 4.05 -0.99
N VAL A 145 -5.39 3.45 -0.15
CA VAL A 145 -4.05 3.93 0.16
C VAL A 145 -3.05 2.80 0.03
N GLY A 146 -1.91 3.06 -0.59
CA GLY A 146 -0.94 2.01 -0.82
C GLY A 146 0.36 2.50 -1.41
N TYR A 147 1.20 1.53 -1.78
CA TYR A 147 2.42 1.78 -2.50
C TYR A 147 2.65 0.76 -3.61
N TYR A 148 3.42 1.17 -4.59
CA TYR A 148 3.77 0.40 -5.78
C TYR A 148 5.27 0.52 -6.05
N ASN A 149 5.87 -0.56 -6.57
CA ASN A 149 7.28 -0.63 -6.97
C ASN A 149 8.30 -0.30 -5.86
N VAL A 150 8.07 -0.73 -4.61
CA VAL A 150 8.95 -0.41 -3.48
C VAL A 150 10.02 -1.49 -3.29
N SER A 151 11.29 -1.11 -3.20
CA SER A 151 12.37 -2.05 -2.89
C SER A 151 12.24 -2.60 -1.44
N LYS A 152 12.68 -3.83 -1.20
CA LYS A 152 12.57 -4.50 0.11
C LYS A 152 13.15 -3.66 1.26
N ILE A 153 14.27 -2.96 1.02
CA ILE A 153 14.92 -2.09 2.01
C ILE A 153 14.08 -0.87 2.41
N ASN A 154 13.19 -0.41 1.52
CA ASN A 154 12.35 0.77 1.74
C ASN A 154 10.95 0.43 2.30
N VAL A 155 10.55 -0.85 2.35
CA VAL A 155 9.20 -1.26 2.78
C VAL A 155 8.83 -0.68 4.14
N ALA A 156 9.73 -0.74 5.13
CA ALA A 156 9.45 -0.22 6.47
C ALA A 156 9.17 1.30 6.48
N LEU A 157 9.80 2.06 5.58
CA LEU A 157 9.54 3.48 5.43
C LEU A 157 8.15 3.74 4.84
N PHE A 158 7.79 3.00 3.80
CA PHE A 158 6.50 3.14 3.10
C PHE A 158 5.34 2.60 3.94
N ASP A 159 5.53 1.54 4.71
CA ASP A 159 4.55 1.02 5.67
C ASP A 159 4.22 2.05 6.75
N ARG A 160 5.23 2.72 7.31
CA ARG A 160 5.02 3.83 8.25
C ARG A 160 4.28 4.99 7.60
N SER A 161 4.53 5.24 6.32
CA SER A 161 3.85 6.29 5.57
C SER A 161 2.35 5.99 5.43
N ILE A 162 1.97 4.86 4.82
CA ILE A 162 0.55 4.54 4.61
C ILE A 162 -0.21 4.32 5.93
N SER A 163 0.46 3.84 6.98
CA SER A 163 -0.14 3.68 8.32
C SER A 163 -0.36 5.01 9.05
N SER A 164 0.25 6.10 8.57
CA SER A 164 0.06 7.44 9.14
C SER A 164 -1.19 8.16 8.63
N LEU A 165 -1.92 7.57 7.67
CA LEU A 165 -3.14 8.14 7.11
C LEU A 165 -4.16 8.40 8.22
N LYS A 166 -4.63 9.64 8.30
CA LYS A 166 -5.66 10.06 9.25
C LYS A 166 -6.68 10.95 8.56
N GLN A 167 -7.96 10.60 8.65
CA GLN A 167 -9.03 11.53 8.32
C GLN A 167 -9.14 12.57 9.44
N LYS A 168 -9.22 13.86 9.10
CA LYS A 168 -9.56 14.92 10.05
C LYS A 168 -11.07 14.99 10.20
N MET A 169 -11.53 15.00 11.44
CA MET A 169 -12.89 15.41 11.76
C MET A 169 -12.93 16.94 11.66
N LYS A 170 -13.97 17.46 10.99
CA LYS A 170 -14.28 18.89 11.02
C LYS A 170 -14.85 19.25 12.39
#